data_AF-A0AAX0Z8B0-F1
#
_entry.id   AF-A0AAX0Z8B0-F1
#
_cell.length_a   1.000
_cell.length_b   1.000
_cell.length_c   1.000
_cell.angle_alpha   90.00
_cell.angle_beta   90.00
_cell.angle_gamma   90.00
#
_symmetry.space_group_name_H-M   'P 1'
#
loop_
_entity.id
_entity.type
_entity.pdbx_description
1 polymer ?
#
loop_
_entity_poly.entity_id
_entity_poly.type
_entity_poly.pdbx_seq_one_letter_code
_entity_poly.pdbx_strand_id
1 'polypeptide(L)'
;MSATKVYGFLSQAFIFATVMFVSNLISMYLPIPMPASVIGLVLLFVLLTTKIVKLEQVEQLGTSLTGLISFLFVPSGISVIQSLGVMQEVGVQVVGVIIIATIMLLAATGLFTQLLMQLSERPQKRKETKESKSAPSHSNKPASSTH
;
A
#
# COMPACT_ATOMS: atom_id res chain seq x y z
N MET A 1 -15.79 12.95 21.24
CA MET A 1 -15.89 13.73 20.00
C MET A 1 -14.53 14.36 19.73
N SER A 2 -13.69 13.72 18.92
CA SER A 2 -12.39 14.28 18.56
C SER A 2 -12.60 15.26 17.41
N ALA A 3 -12.34 16.55 17.66
CA ALA A 3 -12.38 17.59 16.65
C ALA A 3 -11.43 17.25 15.50
N THR A 4 -11.98 16.94 14.32
CA THR A 4 -11.23 16.84 13.07
C THR A 4 -10.77 18.25 12.73
N LYS A 5 -9.50 18.52 13.00
CA LYS A 5 -8.87 19.79 12.63
C LYS A 5 -8.60 19.68 11.13
N VAL A 6 -9.23 20.53 10.33
CA VAL A 6 -8.96 20.59 8.89
C VAL A 6 -7.54 21.13 8.71
N TYR A 7 -6.62 20.28 8.28
CA TYR A 7 -5.24 20.69 8.01
C TYR A 7 -5.14 21.21 6.59
N GLY A 8 -4.65 22.43 6.43
CA GLY A 8 -4.43 23.01 5.12
C GLY A 8 -3.39 22.21 4.32
N PHE A 9 -3.55 22.15 3.00
CA PHE A 9 -2.67 21.46 2.05
C PHE A 9 -1.17 21.75 2.30
N LEU A 10 -0.83 23.02 2.60
CA LEU A 10 0.55 23.43 2.88
C LEU A 10 1.13 22.77 4.15
N SER A 11 0.30 22.58 5.18
CA SER A 11 0.71 21.89 6.41
C SER A 11 0.98 20.41 6.15
N GLN A 12 0.20 19.79 5.26
CA GLN A 12 0.41 18.39 4.86
C GLN A 12 1.72 18.27 4.05
N ALA A 13 1.95 19.20 3.13
CA ALA A 13 3.18 19.26 2.33
C ALA A 13 4.42 19.43 3.22
N PHE A 14 4.32 20.26 4.25
CA PHE A 14 5.38 20.43 5.23
C PHE A 14 5.70 19.14 5.98
N ILE A 15 4.69 18.32 6.31
CA ILE A 15 4.89 17.02 6.97
C ILE A 15 5.65 16.07 6.05
N PHE A 16 5.23 15.91 4.79
CA PHE A 16 5.95 15.10 3.81
C PHE A 16 7.38 15.60 3.59
N ALA A 17 7.58 16.92 3.49
CA ALA A 17 8.89 17.53 3.32
C ALA A 17 9.81 17.27 4.52
N THR A 18 9.29 17.41 5.75
CA THR A 18 10.07 17.16 6.97
C THR A 18 10.44 15.69 7.09
N VAL A 19 9.49 14.78 6.81
CA VAL A 19 9.75 13.34 6.80
C VAL A 19 10.82 13.01 5.77
N MET A 20 10.71 13.49 4.53
CA MET A 20 11.72 13.25 3.49
C MET A 20 13.09 13.83 3.86
N PHE A 21 13.13 15.01 4.48
CA PHE A 21 14.38 15.61 4.95
C PHE A 21 15.06 14.74 6.02
N VAL A 22 14.30 14.30 7.03
CA VAL A 22 14.80 13.40 8.08
C VAL A 22 15.23 12.05 7.49
N SER A 23 14.47 11.49 6.56
CA SER A 23 14.81 10.24 5.89
C SER A 23 16.07 10.34 5.03
N ASN A 24 16.30 11.48 4.38
CA ASN A 24 17.53 11.73 3.64
C ASN A 24 18.74 11.84 4.58
N LEU A 25 18.60 12.49 5.74
CA LEU A 25 19.63 12.51 6.77
C LEU A 25 19.94 11.08 7.26
N ILE A 26 18.91 10.29 7.57
CA ILE A 26 19.08 8.89 8.01
C ILE A 26 19.76 8.05 6.92
N SER A 27 19.36 8.22 5.65
CA SER A 27 19.95 7.52 4.51
C SER A 27 21.45 7.81 4.38
N MET A 28 21.89 9.04 4.69
CA MET A 28 23.30 9.43 4.64
C MET A 28 24.12 8.82 5.79
N TYR A 29 23.50 8.56 6.95
CA TYR A 29 24.15 7.91 8.09
C TYR A 29 24.16 6.38 7.99
N LEU A 30 23.23 5.78 7.24
CA LEU A 30 23.22 4.33 7.03
C LEU A 30 24.22 3.93 5.93
N PRO A 31 25.08 2.92 6.15
CA PRO A 31 26.00 2.40 5.13
C PRO A 31 25.30 1.54 4.04
N ILE A 32 23.97 1.44 4.06
CA ILE A 32 23.17 0.62 3.14
C ILE A 32 22.52 1.54 2.10
N PRO A 33 22.65 1.25 0.78
CA PRO A 33 22.05 2.04 -0.29
C PRO A 33 20.54 1.80 -0.40
N MET A 34 19.78 2.32 0.57
CA MET A 34 18.31 2.33 0.54
C MET A 34 17.82 3.72 0.11
N PRO A 35 16.89 3.81 -0.87
CA PRO A 35 16.31 5.09 -1.26
C PRO A 35 15.67 5.80 -0.07
N ALA A 36 15.92 7.11 0.07
CA ALA A 36 15.35 7.92 1.13
C ALA A 36 13.81 7.85 1.18
N SER A 37 13.14 7.62 0.04
CA SER A 37 11.67 7.48 0.00
C SER A 37 11.15 6.24 0.75
N VAL A 38 11.88 5.12 0.71
CA VAL A 38 11.51 3.89 1.43
C VAL A 38 11.64 4.11 2.93
N ILE A 39 12.73 4.78 3.35
CA ILE A 39 12.94 5.18 4.76
C ILE A 39 11.83 6.15 5.20
N GLY A 40 11.45 7.09 4.34
CA GLY A 40 10.35 8.03 4.60
C GLY A 40 9.00 7.36 4.75
N LEU A 41 8.72 6.33 3.96
CA LEU A 41 7.49 5.54 4.08
C LEU A 41 7.42 4.82 5.44
N VAL A 42 8.50 4.16 5.84
CA VAL A 42 8.57 3.47 7.13
C VAL A 42 8.49 4.47 8.29
N LEU A 43 9.18 5.60 8.19
CA LEU A 43 9.16 6.65 9.20
C LEU A 43 7.76 7.25 9.36
N LEU A 44 7.10 7.61 8.25
CA LEU A 44 5.74 8.13 8.28
C LEU A 44 4.76 7.10 8.87
N PHE A 45 4.91 5.82 8.53
CA PHE A 45 4.11 4.74 9.11
C PHE A 45 4.28 4.65 10.64
N VAL A 46 5.52 4.75 11.14
CA VAL A 46 5.78 4.77 12.59
C VAL A 46 5.16 6.02 13.25
N LEU A 47 5.24 7.18 12.61
CA LEU A 47 4.64 8.43 13.11
C LEU A 47 3.09 8.36 13.17
N LEU A 48 2.46 7.69 12.21
CA LEU A 48 1.02 7.45 12.17
C LEU A 48 0.58 6.44 13.24
N THR A 49 1.32 5.35 13.41
CA THR A 49 1.03 4.33 14.44
C THR A 49 1.21 4.88 15.86
N THR A 50 2.21 5.75 16.07
CA THR A 50 2.44 6.46 17.35
C THR A 50 1.41 7.60 17.58
N LYS A 51 0.53 7.87 16.61
CA LYS A 51 -0.47 8.96 16.62
C LYS A 51 0.09 10.37 16.82
N ILE A 52 1.40 10.56 16.58
CA ILE A 52 2.04 11.88 16.53
C ILE A 52 1.50 12.65 15.31
N VAL A 53 1.38 11.94 14.18
CA VAL A 53 0.78 12.46 12.95
C VAL A 53 -0.58 11.79 12.76
N LYS A 54 -1.64 12.59 12.58
CA LYS A 54 -2.98 12.06 12.27
C LYS A 54 -3.06 11.74 10.78
N LEU A 55 -3.79 10.68 10.42
CA LEU A 55 -4.02 10.31 9.01
C LEU A 55 -4.62 11.49 8.20
N GLU A 56 -5.53 12.25 8.81
CA GLU A 56 -6.14 13.48 8.28
C GLU A 56 -5.10 14.53 7.83
N GLN A 57 -3.86 14.51 8.36
CA GLN A 57 -2.78 15.43 8.02
C GLN A 57 -2.00 15.04 6.76
N VAL A 58 -2.18 13.82 6.24
CA VAL A 58 -1.37 13.34 5.11
C VAL A 58 -2.22 12.76 3.98
N GLU A 59 -3.46 12.37 4.27
CA GLU A 59 -4.37 11.72 3.33
C GLU A 59 -4.74 12.59 2.12
N GLN A 60 -5.09 13.85 2.33
CA GLN A 60 -5.55 14.73 1.24
C GLN A 60 -4.42 15.04 0.25
N LEU A 61 -3.22 15.37 0.74
CA LEU A 61 -2.05 15.55 -0.11
C LEU A 61 -1.59 14.23 -0.76
N GLY A 62 -1.55 13.13 0.00
CA GLY A 62 -1.16 11.82 -0.53
C GLY A 62 -2.08 11.33 -1.66
N THR A 63 -3.39 11.56 -1.51
CA THR A 63 -4.38 11.27 -2.56
C THR A 63 -4.17 12.16 -3.78
N SER A 64 -3.89 13.46 -3.56
CA SER A 64 -3.58 14.40 -4.65
C SER A 64 -2.34 13.97 -5.42
N LEU A 65 -1.23 13.67 -4.73
CA LEU A 65 0.02 13.21 -5.34
C LEU A 65 -0.16 11.87 -6.08
N THR A 66 -0.93 10.94 -5.52
CA THR A 66 -1.26 9.67 -6.19
C THR A 66 -2.08 9.91 -7.46
N GLY A 67 -2.99 10.89 -7.46
CA GLY A 67 -3.69 11.34 -8.66
C GLY A 67 -2.76 11.92 -9.74
N LEU A 68 -1.66 12.56 -9.32
CA LEU A 68 -0.64 13.08 -10.25
C LEU A 68 0.24 11.98 -10.86
N ILE A 69 0.25 10.75 -10.33
CA ILE A 69 1.08 9.66 -10.86
C ILE A 69 0.78 9.43 -12.35
N SER A 70 -0.50 9.37 -12.74
CA SER A 70 -0.91 9.22 -14.15
C SER A 70 -0.42 10.38 -15.02
N PHE A 71 -0.45 11.60 -14.49
CA PHE A 71 0.05 12.79 -15.19
C PHE A 71 1.57 12.73 -15.39
N LEU A 72 2.33 12.25 -14.40
CA LEU A 72 3.79 12.06 -14.51
C LEU A 72 4.17 10.89 -15.44
N PHE A 73 3.29 9.90 -15.60
CA PHE A 73 3.50 8.79 -16.53
C PHE A 73 3.36 9.19 -18.00
N VAL A 74 2.51 10.16 -18.34
CA VAL A 74 2.29 10.56 -19.75
C VAL A 74 3.59 11.06 -20.41
N PRO A 75 4.33 12.04 -19.86
CA PRO A 75 5.61 12.49 -20.42
C PRO A 75 6.65 11.36 -20.48
N SER A 76 6.74 10.55 -19.42
CA SER A 76 7.66 9.42 -19.34
C SER A 76 7.37 8.38 -20.45
N GLY A 77 6.09 8.08 -20.70
CA GLY A 77 5.67 7.17 -21.76
C GLY A 77 5.97 7.69 -23.16
N ILE A 78 5.76 8.98 -23.42
CA ILE A 78 6.08 9.61 -24.71
C ILE A 78 7.59 9.49 -25.00
N SER A 79 8.44 9.67 -23.99
CA SER A 79 9.89 9.51 -24.13
C SER A 79 10.29 8.08 -24.51
N VAL A 80 9.63 7.08 -23.92
CA VAL A 80 9.83 5.66 -24.28
C VAL A 80 9.39 5.39 -25.72
N ILE A 81 8.25 5.94 -26.14
CA ILE A 81 7.71 5.74 -27.49
C ILE A 81 8.67 6.28 -28.57
N GLN A 82 9.29 7.44 -28.35
CA GLN A 82 10.32 7.95 -29.29
C GLN A 82 11.55 7.05 -29.39
N SER A 83 11.87 6.30 -28.33
CA SER A 83 13.03 5.40 -28.29
C SER A 83 12.73 3.98 -28.77
N LEU A 84 11.49 3.70 -29.24
CA LEU A 84 11.04 2.36 -29.61
C LEU A 84 11.86 1.69 -30.72
N GLY A 85 12.48 2.47 -31.61
CA GLY A 85 13.31 1.92 -32.69
C GLY A 85 14.52 1.12 -32.18
N VAL A 86 15.16 1.58 -31.09
CA VAL A 86 16.25 0.87 -30.41
C VAL A 86 15.68 -0.19 -29.46
N MET A 87 14.50 0.08 -28.89
CA MET A 87 13.81 -0.84 -27.98
C MET A 87 13.24 -2.06 -28.69
N GLN A 88 13.08 -2.09 -30.02
CA GLN A 88 12.46 -3.23 -30.71
C GLN A 88 13.37 -4.47 -30.71
N GLU A 89 14.69 -4.26 -30.78
CA GLU A 89 15.69 -5.34 -30.75
C GLU A 89 15.91 -5.88 -29.33
N VAL A 90 15.88 -4.99 -28.32
CA VAL A 90 16.11 -5.33 -26.90
C VAL A 90 14.79 -5.61 -26.15
N GLY A 91 13.65 -5.20 -26.69
CA GLY A 91 12.36 -5.17 -26.02
C GLY A 91 11.79 -6.56 -25.75
N VAL A 92 12.01 -7.50 -26.67
CA VAL A 92 11.64 -8.92 -26.47
C VAL A 92 12.41 -9.50 -25.27
N GLN A 93 13.69 -9.18 -25.16
CA GLN A 93 14.52 -9.61 -24.02
C GLN A 93 14.07 -8.95 -22.71
N VAL A 94 13.73 -7.67 -22.73
CA VAL A 94 13.23 -6.95 -21.54
C VAL A 94 11.90 -7.54 -21.05
N VAL A 95 10.95 -7.81 -21.95
CA VAL A 95 9.67 -8.43 -21.59
C VAL A 95 9.91 -9.82 -20.98
N GLY A 96 10.80 -10.63 -21.58
CA GLY A 96 11.19 -11.92 -21.04
C GLY A 96 11.75 -11.82 -19.62
N VAL A 97 12.68 -10.89 -19.39
CA VAL A 97 13.26 -10.64 -18.06
C VAL A 97 12.20 -10.20 -17.04
N ILE A 98 11.27 -9.31 -17.43
CA ILE A 98 10.19 -8.85 -16.55
C ILE A 98 9.28 -10.03 -16.14
N ILE A 99 8.89 -10.88 -17.09
CA ILE A 99 8.04 -12.05 -16.80
C ILE A 99 8.75 -13.00 -15.84
N ILE A 100 10.01 -13.34 -16.12
CA ILE A 100 10.79 -14.24 -15.27
C ILE A 100 10.97 -13.65 -13.87
N ALA A 101 11.35 -12.38 -13.77
CA ALA A 101 11.52 -11.69 -12.49
C ALA A 101 10.21 -11.62 -11.71
N THR A 102 9.07 -11.42 -12.39
CA THR A 102 7.74 -11.41 -11.76
C THR A 102 7.39 -12.78 -11.21
N ILE A 103 7.60 -13.85 -11.98
CA ILE A 103 7.35 -15.23 -11.51
C ILE A 103 8.25 -15.56 -10.32
N MET A 104 9.54 -15.20 -10.39
CA MET A 104 10.47 -15.41 -9.26
C MET A 104 10.06 -14.61 -8.03
N LEU A 105 9.67 -13.35 -8.17
CA LEU A 105 9.20 -12.51 -7.07
C LEU A 105 7.94 -13.10 -6.41
N LEU A 106 6.98 -13.54 -7.21
CA LEU A 106 5.75 -14.17 -6.72
C LEU A 106 6.05 -15.50 -6.01
N ALA A 107 6.91 -16.34 -6.58
CA ALA A 107 7.33 -17.60 -5.97
C ALA A 107 8.07 -17.36 -4.65
N ALA A 108 9.04 -16.44 -4.62
CA ALA A 108 9.79 -16.11 -3.40
C ALA A 108 8.87 -15.56 -2.31
N THR A 109 7.94 -14.66 -2.65
CA THR A 109 6.95 -14.12 -1.71
C THR A 109 6.00 -15.21 -1.19
N GLY A 110 5.57 -16.12 -2.08
CA GLY A 110 4.73 -17.27 -1.73
C GLY A 110 5.44 -18.25 -0.78
N LEU A 111 6.67 -18.63 -1.10
CA LEU A 111 7.50 -19.50 -0.25
C LEU A 111 7.81 -18.85 1.09
N PHE A 112 8.13 -17.56 1.11
CA PHE A 112 8.36 -16.80 2.35
C PHE A 112 7.11 -16.80 3.24
N THR A 113 5.93 -16.61 2.65
CA THR A 113 4.65 -16.67 3.37
C THR A 113 4.39 -18.08 3.90
N GLN A 114 4.64 -19.12 3.10
CA GLN A 114 4.48 -20.52 3.53
C GLN A 114 5.44 -20.87 4.68
N LEU A 115 6.68 -20.41 4.63
CA LEU A 115 7.66 -20.62 5.70
C LEU A 115 7.23 -19.90 6.99
N LEU A 116 6.74 -18.66 6.89
CA LEU A 116 6.18 -17.93 8.03
C LEU A 116 4.95 -18.62 8.62
N MET A 117 4.07 -19.19 7.78
CA MET A 117 2.89 -19.94 8.23
C MET A 117 3.27 -21.27 8.91
N GLN A 118 4.26 -21.99 8.38
CA GLN A 118 4.77 -23.23 9.00
C GLN A 118 5.45 -22.96 10.35
N LEU A 119 6.17 -21.84 10.48
CA LEU A 119 6.77 -21.45 11.75
C LEU A 119 5.73 -20.90 12.75
N SER A 120 4.59 -20.42 12.25
CA SER A 120 3.48 -19.87 13.05
C SER A 120 2.36 -20.88 13.30
N GLU A 121 2.61 -22.20 13.20
CA GLU A 121 1.65 -23.26 13.58
C GLU A 121 1.39 -23.31 15.10
N ARG A 122 0.83 -22.22 15.64
CA ARG A 122 -0.21 -22.26 16.67
C ARG A 122 -1.55 -22.13 15.94
N PRO A 123 -2.53 -23.01 16.20
CA PRO A 123 -3.65 -23.23 15.28
C PRO A 123 -4.61 -22.04 15.21
N GLN A 124 -4.52 -21.23 14.15
CA GLN A 124 -5.55 -20.25 13.80
C GLN A 124 -6.55 -20.86 12.81
N LYS A 125 -7.52 -21.55 13.41
CA LYS A 125 -8.69 -22.16 12.77
C LYS A 125 -9.45 -21.16 11.88
N ARG A 126 -9.37 -21.38 10.56
CA ARG A 126 -10.47 -21.29 9.57
C ARG A 126 -11.64 -20.36 9.96
N LYS A 127 -11.62 -19.10 9.51
CA LYS A 127 -12.76 -18.17 9.52
C LYS A 127 -13.18 -17.75 8.11
N GLU A 128 -13.39 -18.71 7.21
CA GLU A 128 -14.04 -18.46 5.92
C GLU A 128 -15.06 -19.57 5.62
N THR A 129 -16.13 -19.68 6.41
CA THR A 129 -17.39 -20.37 5.97
C THR A 129 -18.65 -20.00 6.78
N LYS A 130 -18.72 -18.91 7.56
CA LYS A 130 -19.91 -18.61 8.39
C LYS A 130 -20.63 -17.29 8.12
N GLU A 131 -20.41 -16.66 6.97
CA GLU A 131 -21.07 -15.38 6.61
C GLU A 131 -22.05 -15.48 5.41
N SER A 132 -22.47 -16.70 5.02
CA SER A 132 -23.49 -16.91 3.97
C SER A 132 -24.71 -17.71 4.45
N LYS A 133 -25.09 -17.63 5.73
CA LYS A 133 -26.39 -18.17 6.18
C LYS A 133 -27.10 -17.37 7.27
N SER A 134 -26.76 -16.10 7.45
CA SER A 134 -27.35 -15.25 8.50
C SER A 134 -27.56 -13.82 8.03
N ALA A 135 -28.67 -13.60 7.32
CA ALA A 135 -29.37 -12.32 7.19
C ALA A 135 -30.83 -12.61 6.75
N PRO A 136 -31.83 -11.77 7.06
CA PRO A 136 -32.96 -12.13 7.90
C PRO A 136 -34.32 -12.09 7.19
N SER A 137 -35.32 -12.83 7.68
CA SER A 137 -36.73 -12.52 7.43
C SER A 137 -37.48 -12.47 8.76
N HIS A 138 -37.81 -11.23 9.13
CA HIS A 138 -38.65 -10.85 10.25
C HIS A 138 -40.12 -11.24 10.00
N SER A 139 -40.85 -11.40 11.11
CA SER A 139 -42.30 -11.19 11.24
C SER A 139 -43.17 -12.36 10.74
N ASN A 140 -44.10 -12.95 11.49
CA ASN A 140 -45.03 -12.32 12.42
C ASN A 140 -45.62 -13.38 13.40
N LYS A 141 -45.76 -13.04 14.68
CA LYS A 141 -46.63 -13.72 15.66
C LYS A 141 -48.05 -13.18 15.46
N PRO A 142 -49.15 -13.93 15.66
CA PRO A 142 -49.75 -14.09 16.99
C PRO A 142 -50.33 -15.51 17.23
N ALA A 143 -50.12 -16.12 18.39
CA ALA A 143 -51.08 -16.24 19.49
C ALA A 143 -52.17 -17.33 19.34
N SER A 144 -52.30 -18.07 20.45
CA SER A 144 -53.50 -18.68 21.03
C SER A 144 -54.07 -20.01 20.50
N SER A 145 -54.44 -20.79 21.52
CA SER A 145 -55.54 -21.77 21.65
C SER A 145 -55.31 -23.21 21.20
N THR A 146 -55.39 -24.10 22.20
CA THR A 146 -56.16 -25.36 22.23
C THR A 146 -55.83 -26.40 21.15
N HIS A 147 -55.45 -27.64 21.47
CA HIS A 147 -56.08 -28.58 22.38
C HIS A 147 -55.10 -29.71 22.73
#